data_AF-A0A7G2JZU7-F1
#
_entry.id   AF-A0A7G2JZU7-F1
#
_cell.length_a   1.000
_cell.length_b   1.000
_cell.length_c   1.000
_cell.angle_alpha   90.00
_cell.angle_beta   90.00
_cell.angle_gamma   90.00
#
_symmetry.space_group_name_H-M   'P 1'
#
loop_
_entity.id
_entity.type
_entity.pdbx_description
1 polymer ?
#
loop_
_entity_poly.entity_id
_entity_poly.type
_entity_poly.pdbx_seq_one_letter_code
_entity_poly.pdbx_strand_id
1 'polypeptide(L)'
;YFYNPNIHPLKEYLIRKEENIRFAKKFGIPFIDADYDRQNWFDRAKGMEWEPERGIRCTMCFDMRFEKAAAYAHKHGFPVFTSCLGISRWKDMNQINGCGHRAAEKYDDVIYWDYNWRKEGGSQRMIEI
;
A
#
# COMPACT_ATOMS: atom_id res chain seq x y z
N TYR A 1 -6.89 -2.98 -5.62
CA TYR A 1 -7.25 -2.87 -4.20
C TYR A 1 -6.71 -1.55 -3.67
N PHE A 2 -7.55 -0.68 -3.12
CA PHE A 2 -7.15 0.62 -2.57
C PHE A 2 -7.50 0.71 -1.09
N TYR A 3 -6.47 0.77 -0.25
CA TYR A 3 -6.59 0.98 1.19
C TYR A 3 -5.44 1.87 1.66
N ASN A 4 -5.77 3.11 2.04
CA ASN A 4 -4.78 4.08 2.51
C ASN A 4 -5.40 5.03 3.54
N PRO A 5 -5.61 4.53 4.78
CA PRO A 5 -6.30 5.28 5.83
C PRO A 5 -5.50 6.47 6.36
N ASN A 6 -4.21 6.61 5.99
CA ASN A 6 -3.35 7.75 6.35
C ASN A 6 -3.60 9.02 5.52
N ILE A 7 -4.31 8.93 4.38
CA ILE A 7 -4.52 10.12 3.57
C ILE A 7 -5.52 11.03 4.26
N HIS A 8 -5.06 12.21 4.68
CA HIS A 8 -5.88 13.22 5.30
C HIS A 8 -5.63 14.61 4.69
N PRO A 9 -6.63 15.50 4.67
CA PRO A 9 -8.02 15.31 5.11
C PRO A 9 -8.86 14.42 4.15
N LEU A 10 -10.12 14.12 4.49
CA LEU A 10 -11.01 13.27 3.68
C LEU A 10 -11.09 13.72 2.21
N LYS A 11 -11.11 15.04 1.95
CA LYS A 11 -11.12 15.58 0.59
C LYS A 11 -9.93 15.05 -0.24
N GLU A 12 -8.75 15.00 0.34
CA GLU A 12 -7.55 14.49 -0.32
C GLU A 12 -7.62 12.96 -0.54
N TYR A 13 -8.21 12.23 0.40
CA TYR A 13 -8.45 10.78 0.24
C TYR A 13 -9.34 10.52 -0.97
N LEU A 14 -10.44 11.28 -1.10
CA LEU A 14 -11.36 11.15 -2.21
C LEU A 14 -10.71 11.49 -3.54
N ILE A 15 -9.91 12.57 -3.63
CA ILE A 15 -9.18 12.93 -4.85
C ILE A 15 -8.26 11.79 -5.31
N ARG A 16 -7.45 11.25 -4.39
CA ARG A 16 -6.53 10.14 -4.71
C ARG A 16 -7.26 8.87 -5.10
N LYS A 17 -8.39 8.59 -4.43
CA LYS A 17 -9.24 7.44 -4.73
C LYS A 17 -9.87 7.56 -6.12
N GLU A 18 -10.49 8.69 -6.41
CA GLU A 18 -11.12 9.01 -7.70
C GLU A 18 -10.12 8.86 -8.85
N GLU A 19 -8.89 9.37 -8.70
CA GLU A 19 -7.87 9.22 -9.75
C GLU A 19 -7.48 7.75 -9.98
N ASN A 20 -7.35 6.95 -8.91
CA ASN A 20 -7.09 5.51 -9.06
C ASN A 20 -8.26 4.77 -9.72
N ILE A 21 -9.51 5.12 -9.38
CA ILE A 21 -10.71 4.58 -10.02
C ILE A 21 -10.74 4.95 -11.50
N ARG A 22 -10.45 6.21 -11.84
CA ARG A 22 -10.41 6.70 -13.22
C ARG A 22 -9.36 5.96 -14.04
N PHE A 23 -8.14 5.83 -13.51
CA PHE A 23 -7.08 5.06 -14.16
C PHE A 23 -7.50 3.59 -14.37
N ALA A 24 -8.00 2.94 -13.32
CA ALA A 24 -8.44 1.55 -13.40
C ALA A 24 -9.54 1.35 -14.47
N LYS A 25 -10.53 2.24 -14.52
CA LYS A 25 -11.58 2.24 -15.55
C LYS A 25 -11.01 2.42 -16.97
N LYS A 26 -10.08 3.35 -17.17
CA LYS A 26 -9.45 3.63 -18.48
C LYS A 26 -8.77 2.38 -19.04
N PHE A 27 -8.16 1.56 -18.19
CA PHE A 27 -7.40 0.37 -18.57
C PHE A 27 -8.15 -0.96 -18.34
N GLY A 28 -9.44 -0.91 -17.98
CA GLY A 28 -10.25 -2.13 -17.74
C GLY A 28 -9.80 -2.97 -16.54
N ILE A 29 -9.14 -2.36 -15.56
CA ILE A 29 -8.62 -3.04 -14.36
C ILE A 29 -9.73 -3.08 -13.30
N PRO A 30 -10.07 -4.25 -12.73
CA PRO A 30 -10.99 -4.34 -11.61
C PRO A 30 -10.50 -3.51 -10.41
N PHE A 31 -11.39 -2.68 -9.86
CA PHE A 31 -11.09 -1.82 -8.73
C PHE A 31 -11.85 -2.27 -7.49
N ILE A 32 -11.12 -2.49 -6.41
CA ILE A 32 -11.68 -2.80 -5.09
C ILE A 32 -11.38 -1.61 -4.18
N ASP A 33 -12.44 -0.91 -3.77
CA ASP A 33 -12.41 0.15 -2.78
C ASP A 33 -12.54 -0.46 -1.39
N ALA A 34 -11.52 -0.28 -0.54
CA ALA A 34 -11.56 -0.75 0.83
C ALA A 34 -11.86 0.40 1.79
N ASP A 35 -12.32 0.06 3.00
CA ASP A 35 -12.80 1.04 3.97
C ASP A 35 -11.76 2.09 4.34
N TYR A 36 -12.20 3.35 4.42
CA TYR A 36 -11.37 4.45 4.91
C TYR A 36 -11.31 4.45 6.45
N ASP A 37 -10.56 3.48 6.99
CA ASP A 37 -10.43 3.20 8.43
C ASP A 37 -9.49 4.19 9.15
N ARG A 38 -9.84 5.48 9.06
CA ARG A 38 -9.06 6.61 9.56
C ARG A 38 -8.88 6.59 11.08
N GLN A 39 -9.94 6.26 11.83
CA GLN A 39 -9.90 6.34 13.29
C GLN A 39 -8.90 5.33 13.87
N ASN A 40 -8.97 4.07 13.41
CA ASN A 40 -8.01 3.03 13.78
C ASN A 40 -6.57 3.44 13.41
N TRP A 41 -6.38 4.10 12.26
CA TRP A 41 -5.06 4.62 11.90
C TRP A 41 -4.56 5.67 12.90
N PHE A 42 -5.38 6.64 13.31
CA PHE A 42 -5.01 7.63 14.33
C PHE A 42 -4.72 6.98 15.68
N ASP A 43 -5.53 6.01 16.09
CA ASP A 43 -5.36 5.32 17.36
C ASP A 43 -4.02 4.57 17.41
N ARG A 44 -3.60 3.94 16.29
CA ARG A 44 -2.30 3.28 16.15
C ARG A 44 -1.13 4.26 16.01
N ALA A 45 -1.36 5.44 15.43
CA ALA A 45 -0.36 6.47 15.24
C ALA A 45 -0.06 7.28 16.51
N LYS A 46 -0.94 7.22 17.50
CA LYS A 46 -0.83 7.98 18.74
C LYS A 46 0.49 7.68 19.47
N GLY A 47 1.21 8.72 19.85
CA GLY A 47 2.54 8.64 20.46
C GLY A 47 3.69 8.57 19.44
N MET A 48 3.40 8.54 18.13
CA MET A 48 4.39 8.57 17.04
C MET A 48 4.34 9.87 16.23
N GLU A 49 3.77 10.94 16.79
CA GLU A 49 3.54 12.20 16.07
C GLU A 49 4.85 12.85 15.60
N TRP A 50 5.91 12.66 16.38
CA TRP A 50 7.24 13.24 16.17
C TRP A 50 8.25 12.28 15.55
N GLU A 51 7.84 11.04 15.26
CA GLU A 51 8.70 10.07 14.59
C GLU A 51 9.13 10.58 13.21
N PRO A 52 10.42 10.49 12.87
CA PRO A 52 10.91 10.91 11.57
C PRO A 52 10.35 10.02 10.45
N GLU A 53 10.38 10.53 9.21
CA GLU A 53 10.14 9.69 8.04
C GLU A 53 11.15 8.54 8.03
N ARG A 54 10.69 7.34 7.61
CA ARG A 54 11.41 6.05 7.73
C ARG A 54 11.53 5.52 9.17
N GLY A 55 11.01 6.22 10.16
CA GLY A 55 10.88 5.74 11.55
C GLY A 55 9.75 4.73 11.74
N ILE A 56 9.44 4.42 13.01
CA ILE A 56 8.47 3.38 13.37
C ILE A 56 7.04 3.69 12.90
N ARG A 57 6.67 4.98 12.77
CA ARG A 57 5.37 5.38 12.23
C ARG A 57 5.17 4.89 10.80
N CYS A 58 6.22 4.93 9.97
CA CYS A 58 6.18 4.43 8.61
C CYS A 58 5.95 2.92 8.60
N THR A 59 6.68 2.17 9.43
CA THR A 59 6.47 0.73 9.63
C THR A 59 5.03 0.42 10.01
N MET A 60 4.49 1.06 11.05
CA MET A 60 3.11 0.89 11.49
C MET A 60 2.10 1.15 10.36
N CYS A 61 2.29 2.24 9.62
CA CYS A 61 1.42 2.63 8.51
C CYS A 61 1.47 1.61 7.36
N PHE A 62 2.65 1.05 7.06
CA PHE A 62 2.79 0.02 6.03
C PHE A 62 2.23 -1.31 6.48
N ASP A 63 2.52 -1.75 7.71
CA ASP A 63 1.98 -3.00 8.28
C ASP A 63 0.46 -3.01 8.20
N MET A 64 -0.22 -1.97 8.71
CA MET A 64 -1.68 -1.87 8.64
C MET A 64 -2.22 -2.04 7.22
N ARG A 65 -1.52 -1.50 6.22
CA ARG A 65 -1.95 -1.56 4.82
C ARG A 65 -1.67 -2.91 4.18
N PHE A 66 -0.51 -3.50 4.45
CA PHE A 66 -0.15 -4.81 3.92
C PHE A 66 -0.96 -5.93 4.58
N GLU A 67 -1.24 -5.85 5.88
CA GLU A 67 -2.11 -6.80 6.59
C GLU A 67 -3.49 -6.89 5.93
N LYS A 68 -4.10 -5.74 5.60
CA LYS A 68 -5.40 -5.68 4.92
C LYS A 68 -5.34 -6.21 3.49
N ALA A 69 -4.25 -5.92 2.76
CA ALA A 69 -4.05 -6.42 1.40
C ALA A 69 -3.84 -7.95 1.36
N ALA A 70 -3.00 -8.48 2.26
CA ALA A 70 -2.75 -9.92 2.38
C ALA A 70 -4.02 -10.67 2.79
N ALA A 71 -4.75 -10.17 3.79
CA ALA A 71 -6.03 -10.74 4.20
C ALA A 71 -7.07 -10.76 3.06
N TYR A 72 -7.10 -9.69 2.25
CA TYR A 72 -7.97 -9.65 1.08
C TYR A 72 -7.55 -10.66 0.02
N ALA A 73 -6.24 -10.77 -0.25
CA ALA A 73 -5.68 -11.72 -1.20
C ALA A 73 -6.04 -13.16 -0.84
N HIS A 74 -5.76 -13.55 0.40
CA HIS A 74 -6.11 -14.86 0.98
C HIS A 74 -7.61 -15.15 0.83
N LYS A 75 -8.47 -14.24 1.33
CA LYS A 75 -9.93 -14.42 1.32
C LYS A 75 -10.52 -14.64 -0.08
N HIS A 76 -9.87 -14.12 -1.12
CA HIS A 76 -10.38 -14.19 -2.50
C HIS A 76 -9.51 -15.08 -3.41
N GLY A 77 -8.59 -15.86 -2.84
CA GLY A 77 -7.77 -16.82 -3.59
C GLY A 77 -6.77 -16.15 -4.55
N PHE A 78 -6.28 -14.94 -4.25
CA PHE A 78 -5.17 -14.35 -4.98
C PHE A 78 -3.84 -14.86 -4.40
N PRO A 79 -3.06 -15.67 -5.15
CA PRO A 79 -1.85 -16.28 -4.62
C PRO A 79 -0.70 -15.27 -4.45
N VAL A 80 -0.80 -14.11 -5.08
CA VAL A 80 0.26 -13.09 -5.11
C VAL A 80 -0.35 -11.72 -4.87
N PHE A 81 0.29 -10.91 -4.04
CA PHE A 81 0.01 -9.49 -3.91
C PHE A 81 1.28 -8.66 -3.91
N THR A 82 1.18 -7.39 -4.29
CA THR A 82 2.30 -6.43 -4.30
C THR A 82 1.78 -5.01 -4.02
N SER A 83 2.67 -4.03 -4.03
CA SER A 83 2.33 -2.63 -3.73
C SER A 83 3.15 -1.63 -4.52
N CYS A 84 2.50 -0.52 -4.90
CA CYS A 84 3.16 0.64 -5.50
C CYS A 84 3.98 1.47 -4.49
N LEU A 85 3.93 1.15 -3.19
CA LEU A 85 4.70 1.86 -2.15
C LEU A 85 6.20 1.83 -2.42
N GLY A 86 6.70 0.73 -2.98
CA GLY A 86 8.11 0.52 -3.31
C GLY A 86 8.63 1.46 -4.40
N ILE A 87 7.79 2.20 -5.12
CA ILE A 87 8.24 3.04 -6.24
C ILE A 87 8.86 4.38 -5.78
N SER A 88 8.44 4.92 -4.64
CA SER A 88 8.90 6.25 -4.19
C SER A 88 10.36 6.24 -3.73
N ARG A 89 11.24 6.99 -4.41
CA ARG A 89 12.67 7.15 -4.05
C ARG A 89 12.91 7.64 -2.61
N TRP A 90 11.92 8.30 -2.02
CA TRP A 90 12.03 8.87 -0.68
C TRP A 90 11.80 7.84 0.43
N LYS A 91 11.18 6.69 0.11
CA LYS A 91 10.89 5.64 1.08
C LYS A 91 11.98 4.59 1.11
N ASP A 92 12.19 4.04 2.31
CA ASP A 92 13.03 2.87 2.51
C ASP A 92 12.34 1.63 1.96
N MET A 93 12.96 1.01 0.94
CA MET A 93 12.43 -0.16 0.27
C MET A 93 12.52 -1.42 1.14
N ASN A 94 13.56 -1.55 1.96
CA ASN A 94 13.71 -2.68 2.87
C ASN A 94 12.63 -2.62 3.95
N GLN A 95 12.33 -1.43 4.46
CA GLN A 95 11.22 -1.22 5.40
C GLN A 95 9.88 -1.65 4.78
N ILE A 96 9.58 -1.21 3.56
CA ILE A 96 8.33 -1.57 2.85
C ILE A 96 8.26 -3.07 2.62
N ASN A 97 9.31 -3.66 2.05
CA ASN A 97 9.31 -5.08 1.69
C ASN A 97 9.21 -5.96 2.95
N GLY A 98 9.87 -5.57 4.04
CA GLY A 98 9.74 -6.26 5.32
C GLY A 98 8.30 -6.27 5.85
N CYS A 99 7.55 -5.17 5.68
CA CYS A 99 6.12 -5.13 6.06
C CYS A 99 5.27 -6.04 5.16
N GLY A 100 5.57 -6.08 3.85
CA GLY A 100 4.89 -6.96 2.90
C GLY A 100 5.10 -8.44 3.22
N HIS A 101 6.35 -8.84 3.48
CA HIS A 101 6.71 -10.21 3.86
C HIS A 101 6.04 -10.64 5.18
N ARG A 102 6.12 -9.82 6.24
CA ARG A 102 5.43 -10.12 7.52
C ARG A 102 3.91 -10.24 7.40
N ALA A 103 3.30 -9.51 6.47
CA ALA A 103 1.87 -9.63 6.23
C ALA A 103 1.51 -10.93 5.49
N ALA A 104 2.37 -11.36 4.54
CA ALA A 104 2.21 -12.60 3.80
C ALA A 104 2.42 -13.83 4.70
N GLU A 105 3.40 -13.81 5.61
CA GLU A 105 3.73 -14.90 6.55
C GLU A 105 2.56 -15.40 7.41
N LYS A 106 1.45 -14.64 7.48
CA LYS A 106 0.23 -15.05 8.19
C LYS A 106 -0.63 -16.05 7.40
N TYR A 107 -0.30 -16.31 6.13
CA TYR A 107 -1.10 -17.09 5.19
C TYR A 107 -0.20 -18.03 4.38
N ASP A 108 -0.53 -19.32 4.32
CA ASP A 108 0.26 -20.32 3.58
C ASP A 108 0.07 -20.24 2.05
N ASP A 109 -0.97 -19.56 1.59
CA ASP A 109 -1.43 -19.51 0.20
C ASP A 109 -1.18 -18.17 -0.50
N VAL A 110 -0.51 -17.22 0.18
CA VAL A 110 -0.27 -15.85 -0.34
C VAL A 110 1.20 -15.48 -0.24
N ILE A 111 1.78 -15.03 -1.36
CA ILE A 111 3.14 -14.49 -1.40
C ILE A 111 3.15 -12.99 -1.66
N TYR A 112 4.07 -12.28 -1.00
CA TYR A 112 4.37 -10.89 -1.33
C TYR A 112 5.41 -10.81 -2.45
N TRP A 113 5.03 -10.23 -3.58
CA TRP A 113 5.94 -10.02 -4.69
C TRP A 113 6.66 -8.68 -4.54
N ASP A 114 7.90 -8.75 -4.07
CA ASP A 114 8.74 -7.62 -3.68
C ASP A 114 9.57 -7.03 -4.84
N TYR A 115 9.08 -7.20 -6.07
CA TYR A 115 9.77 -6.75 -7.28
C TYR A 115 10.12 -5.26 -7.24
N ASN A 116 11.36 -4.96 -7.60
CA ASN A 116 11.87 -3.60 -7.59
C ASN A 116 11.57 -2.86 -8.90
N TRP A 117 10.41 -2.23 -8.95
CA TRP A 117 9.94 -1.40 -10.08
C TRP A 117 10.79 -0.14 -10.35
N ARG A 118 11.80 0.18 -9.53
CA ARG A 118 12.74 1.30 -9.80
C ARG A 118 13.87 0.90 -10.74
N LYS A 119 14.15 -0.39 -10.85
CA LYS A 119 15.23 -0.92 -11.70
C LYS A 119 14.75 -1.13 -13.13
N GLU A 120 15.69 -1.39 -14.03
CA GLU A 120 15.42 -1.83 -15.42
C GLU A 120 14.47 -0.91 -16.20
N GLY A 121 14.57 0.41 -15.98
CA GLY A 121 13.75 1.39 -16.68
C GLY A 121 12.30 1.51 -16.18
N GLY A 122 11.91 0.81 -15.11
CA GLY A 122 10.54 0.85 -14.59
C GLY A 122 10.06 2.25 -14.17
N SER A 123 10.98 3.10 -13.68
CA SER A 123 10.66 4.52 -13.39
C SER A 123 10.42 5.36 -14.64
N GLN A 124 11.14 5.09 -15.73
CA GLN A 124 10.96 5.80 -17.01
C GLN A 124 9.62 5.42 -17.65
N ARG A 125 9.29 4.12 -17.63
CA ARG A 125 8.03 3.60 -18.16
C ARG A 125 6.78 4.19 -17.49
N MET A 126 6.87 4.61 -16.23
CA MET A 126 5.77 5.31 -15.54
C MET A 126 5.38 6.62 -16.26
N ILE A 127 6.35 7.33 -16.84
CA ILE A 127 6.09 8.63 -17.49
C ILE A 127 5.43 8.43 -18.86
N GLU A 128 5.62 7.28 -19.48
CA GLU A 128 5.17 6.96 -20.84
C GLU A 128 3.72 6.45 -20.92
N ILE A 129 3.12 6.05 -19.79
CA ILE A 129 1.79 5.43 -19.66
C ILE A 129 0.75 6.44 -19.16
#